data_AF-A0A1F7KFI7-F1
#
_entry.id   AF-A0A1F7KFI7-F1
#
_cell.length_a   1.000
_cell.length_b   1.000
_cell.length_c   1.000
_cell.angle_alpha   90.00
_cell.angle_beta   90.00
_cell.angle_gamma   90.00
#
_symmetry.space_group_name_H-M   'P 1'
#
loop_
_entity.id
_entity.type
_entity.pdbx_description
1 polymer ?
#
loop_
_entity_poly.entity_id
_entity_poly.type
_entity_poly.pdbx_seq_one_letter_code
_entity_poly.pdbx_strand_id
1 'polypeptide(L)'
;MTTLQSLQKEIDEVKKRNRSVEINKAWEISLARRLLLILFTYLSIGFYMQAISVQDPWLNAVVPSLGFLLSTLTLPFFKSIWIKKTQKLD
;
A
#
# COMPACT_ATOMS: atom_id res chain seq x y z
N MET A 1 30.02 -31.82 -3.28
CA MET A 1 29.10 -32.01 -2.14
C MET A 1 28.92 -30.66 -1.48
N THR A 2 27.70 -30.15 -1.37
CA THR A 2 27.41 -28.94 -0.59
C THR A 2 27.75 -29.23 0.86
N THR A 3 28.58 -28.39 1.47
CA THR A 3 28.99 -28.55 2.86
C THR A 3 27.95 -27.88 3.75
N LEU A 4 27.81 -28.33 5.00
CA LEU A 4 26.91 -27.68 5.97
C LEU A 4 27.23 -26.18 6.11
N GLN A 5 28.50 -25.80 5.96
CA GLN A 5 28.93 -24.40 5.94
C GLN A 5 28.42 -23.62 4.72
N SER A 6 28.39 -24.22 3.51
CA SER A 6 27.87 -23.52 2.33
C SER A 6 26.37 -23.29 2.44
N LEU A 7 25.63 -24.28 2.94
CA LEU A 7 24.19 -24.16 3.21
C LEU A 7 23.88 -23.11 4.28
N GLN A 8 24.67 -23.07 5.36
CA GLN A 8 24.50 -22.06 6.41
C GLN A 8 24.69 -20.64 5.85
N LYS A 9 25.69 -20.44 5.00
CA LYS A 9 25.96 -19.15 4.35
C LYS A 9 24.80 -18.71 3.45
N GLU A 10 24.27 -19.62 2.62
CA GLU A 10 23.10 -19.35 1.77
C GLU A 10 21.86 -18.98 2.60
N ILE A 11 21.62 -19.68 3.71
CA ILE A 11 20.50 -19.38 4.63
C ILE A 11 20.65 -17.98 5.23
N ASP A 12 21.85 -17.60 5.65
CA ASP A 12 22.11 -16.28 6.24
C ASP A 12 21.96 -15.15 5.20
N GLU A 13 22.39 -15.38 3.96
CA GLU A 13 22.18 -14.46 2.84
C GLU A 13 20.68 -14.29 2.51
N VAL A 14 19.92 -15.39 2.47
CA VAL A 14 18.47 -15.37 2.26
C VAL A 14 17.76 -14.63 3.39
N LYS A 15 18.10 -14.90 4.65
CA LYS A 15 17.53 -14.19 5.82
C LYS A 15 17.84 -12.69 5.77
N LYS A 16 19.06 -12.32 5.41
CA LYS A 16 19.47 -10.91 5.29
C LYS A 16 18.65 -10.18 4.23
N ARG A 17 18.46 -10.79 3.06
CA ARG A 17 17.62 -10.23 1.98
C ARG A 17 16.16 -10.14 2.40
N ASN A 18 15.61 -11.21 2.98
CA ASN A 18 14.22 -11.24 3.41
C ASN A 18 13.94 -10.17 4.47
N ARG A 19 14.88 -9.89 5.38
CA ARG A 19 14.74 -8.81 6.36
C ARG A 19 14.52 -7.46 5.71
N SER A 20 15.29 -7.12 4.67
CA SER A 20 15.11 -5.87 3.92
C SER A 20 13.76 -5.81 3.21
N VAL A 21 13.31 -6.93 2.64
CA VAL A 21 12.00 -7.03 1.97
C VAL A 21 10.85 -6.84 2.96
N GLU A 22 10.91 -7.48 4.13
CA GLU A 22 9.87 -7.36 5.16
C GLU A 22 9.77 -5.95 5.73
N ILE A 23 10.89 -5.24 5.89
CA ILE A 23 10.88 -3.82 6.30
C ILE A 23 10.18 -2.96 5.25
N ASN A 24 10.49 -3.13 3.97
CA ASN A 24 9.83 -2.40 2.89
C ASN A 24 8.33 -2.72 2.82
N LYS A 25 7.96 -4.00 2.98
CA LYS A 25 6.57 -4.45 3.00
C LYS A 25 5.82 -3.88 4.19
N ALA A 26 6.44 -3.83 5.36
CA ALA A 26 5.87 -3.19 6.55
C ALA A 26 5.64 -1.69 6.32
N TRP A 27 6.57 -0.99 5.65
CA TRP A 27 6.39 0.41 5.25
C TRP A 27 5.22 0.60 4.27
N GLU A 28 5.11 -0.23 3.24
CA GLU A 28 4.01 -0.17 2.26
C GLU A 28 2.64 -0.42 2.89
N ILE A 29 2.58 -1.32 3.87
CA ILE A 29 1.35 -1.65 4.61
C ILE A 29 1.09 -0.63 5.73
N SER A 30 2.10 0.13 6.15
CA SER A 30 2.01 1.03 7.29
C SER A 30 0.92 2.08 7.11
N LEU A 31 0.25 2.40 8.22
CA LEU A 31 -0.69 3.52 8.28
C LEU A 31 0.02 4.86 7.99
N ALA A 32 1.31 4.97 8.26
CA ALA A 32 2.10 6.18 8.00
C ALA A 32 2.09 6.54 6.50
N ARG A 33 2.39 5.58 5.61
CA ARG A 33 2.34 5.82 4.16
C ARG A 33 0.93 6.18 3.69
N ARG A 34 -0.10 5.52 4.22
CA ARG A 34 -1.51 5.80 3.89
C ARG A 34 -1.92 7.20 4.31
N LEU A 35 -1.58 7.61 5.52
CA LEU A 35 -1.86 8.95 6.03
C LEU A 35 -1.16 10.04 5.20
N LEU A 36 0.10 9.83 4.82
CA LEU A 36 0.81 10.75 3.94
C LEU A 36 0.12 10.91 2.58
N LEU A 37 -0.28 9.80 1.96
CA LEU A 37 -1.00 9.84 0.68
C LEU A 37 -2.32 10.60 0.81
N ILE A 38 -3.13 10.30 1.82
CA ILE A 38 -4.41 10.99 2.05
C ILE A 38 -4.18 12.48 2.29
N LEU A 39 -3.19 12.84 3.10
CA LEU A 39 -2.85 14.23 3.42
C LEU A 39 -2.43 15.00 2.18
N PHE A 40 -1.50 14.45 1.37
CA PHE A 40 -1.07 15.10 0.14
C PHE A 40 -2.20 15.22 -0.88
N THR A 41 -3.00 14.15 -1.07
CA THR A 41 -4.16 14.19 -1.97
C THR A 41 -5.19 15.23 -1.51
N TYR A 42 -5.49 15.29 -0.22
CA TYR A 42 -6.42 16.27 0.34
C TYR A 42 -5.94 17.70 0.13
N LEU A 43 -4.66 17.97 0.43
CA LEU A 43 -4.07 19.29 0.25
C LEU A 43 -4.04 19.69 -1.24
N SER A 44 -3.59 18.80 -2.13
CA SER A 44 -3.54 19.07 -3.57
C SER A 44 -4.92 19.38 -4.15
N ILE A 45 -5.95 18.60 -3.80
CA ILE A 45 -7.31 18.81 -4.30
C ILE A 45 -7.93 20.05 -3.65
N GLY A 46 -7.73 20.26 -2.35
CA GLY A 46 -8.21 21.47 -1.66
C GLY A 46 -7.64 22.74 -2.27
N PHE A 47 -6.32 22.79 -2.52
CA PHE A 47 -5.70 23.92 -3.21
C PHE A 47 -6.18 24.10 -4.64
N TYR A 48 -6.37 23.01 -5.39
CA TYR A 48 -6.90 23.07 -6.75
C TYR A 48 -8.33 23.63 -6.77
N MET A 49 -9.23 23.11 -5.92
CA MET A 49 -10.61 23.56 -5.80
C MET A 49 -10.71 25.01 -5.33
N GLN A 50 -9.80 25.45 -4.45
CA GLN A 50 -9.68 26.85 -4.04
C GLN A 50 -9.28 27.74 -5.23
N ALA A 51 -8.36 27.29 -6.08
CA ALA A 51 -7.91 28.06 -7.25
C ALA A 51 -9.02 28.27 -8.29
N ILE A 52 -9.90 27.29 -8.47
CA ILE A 52 -11.07 27.39 -9.37
C ILE A 52 -12.30 28.04 -8.72
N SER A 53 -12.18 28.57 -7.49
CA SER A 53 -13.24 29.25 -6.75
C SER A 53 -14.54 28.43 -6.61
N VAL A 54 -14.40 27.12 -6.45
CA VAL A 54 -15.54 26.23 -6.15
C VAL A 54 -16.04 26.52 -4.73
N GLN A 55 -17.36 26.49 -4.52
CA GLN A 55 -17.94 26.62 -3.18
C GLN A 55 -17.47 25.48 -2.29
N ASP A 56 -17.12 25.79 -1.05
CA ASP A 56 -16.64 24.84 -0.03
C ASP A 56 -15.55 23.87 -0.54
N PRO A 57 -14.40 24.39 -1.02
CA PRO A 57 -13.38 23.60 -1.71
C PRO A 57 -12.75 22.53 -0.81
N TRP A 58 -12.59 22.82 0.49
CA TRP A 58 -12.08 21.88 1.47
C TRP A 58 -13.06 20.75 1.80
N LEU A 59 -14.37 21.05 1.80
CA LEU A 59 -15.41 20.04 2.01
C LEU A 59 -15.52 19.12 0.79
N ASN A 60 -15.39 19.67 -0.41
CA ASN A 60 -15.39 18.92 -1.66
C ASN A 60 -14.14 18.06 -1.85
N ALA A 61 -12.99 18.44 -1.29
CA ALA A 61 -11.77 17.64 -1.30
C ALA A 61 -11.87 16.36 -0.45
N VAL A 62 -12.81 16.28 0.50
CA VAL A 62 -13.04 15.09 1.33
C VAL A 62 -13.49 13.89 0.50
N VAL A 63 -14.33 14.10 -0.52
CA VAL A 63 -14.88 13.04 -1.36
C VAL A 63 -13.79 12.23 -2.09
N PRO A 64 -12.88 12.85 -2.86
CA PRO A 64 -11.80 12.11 -3.53
C PRO A 64 -10.77 11.54 -2.55
N SER A 65 -10.48 12.19 -1.43
CA SER A 65 -9.58 11.64 -0.40
C SER A 65 -10.15 10.38 0.26
N LEU A 66 -11.44 10.38 0.59
CA LEU A 66 -12.15 9.20 1.12
C LEU A 66 -12.28 8.11 0.06
N GLY A 67 -12.59 8.46 -1.19
CA GLY A 67 -12.64 7.51 -2.30
C GLY A 67 -11.31 6.79 -2.48
N PHE A 68 -10.20 7.52 -2.43
CA PHE A 68 -8.86 6.93 -2.49
C PHE A 68 -8.59 6.01 -1.28
N LEU A 69 -8.88 6.46 -0.06
CA LEU A 69 -8.72 5.64 1.14
C LEU A 69 -9.53 4.33 1.06
N LEU A 70 -10.80 4.41 0.69
CA LEU A 70 -11.67 3.24 0.53
C LEU A 70 -11.13 2.27 -0.53
N SER A 71 -10.57 2.77 -1.64
CA SER A 71 -9.95 1.90 -2.65
C SER A 71 -8.76 1.10 -2.08
N THR A 72 -7.92 1.73 -1.24
CA THR A 72 -6.78 1.04 -0.61
C THR A 72 -7.19 -0.05 0.38
N LEU A 73 -8.38 0.07 0.98
CA LEU A 73 -8.92 -0.90 1.95
C LEU A 73 -9.72 -2.01 1.27
N THR A 74 -10.44 -1.71 0.19
CA THR A 74 -11.34 -2.65 -0.49
C THR A 74 -10.60 -3.55 -1.48
N LEU A 75 -9.56 -3.06 -2.17
CA LEU A 75 -8.81 -3.83 -3.16
C LEU A 75 -8.19 -5.14 -2.61
N PRO A 76 -7.58 -5.18 -1.40
CA PRO A 76 -7.09 -6.43 -0.82
C PRO A 76 -8.20 -7.46 -0.55
N PHE A 77 -9.37 -6.98 -0.12
CA PHE A 77 -10.54 -7.82 0.12
C PHE A 77 -11.03 -8.47 -1.18
N PHE A 78 -11.24 -7.68 -2.24
CA PHE A 78 -11.65 -8.20 -3.55
C PHE A 78 -10.60 -9.11 -4.18
N LYS A 79 -9.30 -8.79 -4.00
CA LYS A 79 -8.20 -9.67 -4.42
C LYS A 79 -8.27 -11.04 -3.74
N SER A 80 -8.58 -11.09 -2.45
CA SER A 80 -8.69 -12.36 -1.71
C SER A 80 -9.83 -13.24 -2.22
N ILE A 81 -10.97 -12.63 -2.58
CA ILE A 81 -12.12 -13.31 -3.16
C ILE A 81 -11.76 -13.87 -4.54
N TRP A 82 -11.12 -13.05 -5.37
CA TRP A 82 -10.73 -13.44 -6.73
C TRP A 82 -9.75 -14.62 -6.72
N ILE A 83 -8.70 -14.59 -5.89
CA ILE A 83 -7.72 -15.69 -5.76
C ILE A 83 -8.40 -16.99 -5.30
N LYS A 84 -9.30 -16.92 -4.30
CA LYS A 84 -10.04 -18.11 -3.84
C LYS A 84 -10.92 -18.72 -4.93
N LYS A 85 -11.41 -17.91 -5.87
CA LYS A 85 -12.23 -18.37 -6.99
C LYS A 85 -11.37 -18.96 -8.11
N THR A 86 -10.21 -18.36 -8.39
CA THR A 86 -9.30 -18.82 -9.47
C THR A 86 -8.46 -20.04 -9.07
N GLN A 87 -8.01 -20.17 -7.82
CA GLN A 87 -7.32 -21.39 -7.35
C GLN A 87 -8.24 -22.61 -7.19
N LYS A 88 -9.56 -22.44 -7.30
CA LYS A 88 -10.53 -23.54 -7.27
C LYS A 88 -10.83 -24.10 -8.68
N LEU A 89 -10.16 -23.57 -9.70
CA LEU A 89 -10.32 -23.92 -11.12
C LEU A 89 -9.11 -24.69 -11.68
N ASP A 90 -8.06 -24.91 -10.88
CA ASP A 90 -6.96 -25.85 -11.13
C ASP A 90 -7.10 -27.08 -10.23
#